data_AF-A0A8T7F349-F1
#
_entry.id   AF-A0A8T7F349-F1
#
_cell.length_a   1.000
_cell.length_b   1.000
_cell.length_c   1.000
_cell.angle_alpha   90.00
_cell.angle_beta   90.00
_cell.angle_gamma   90.00
#
_symmetry.space_group_name_H-M   'P 1'
#
loop_
_entity.id
_entity.type
_entity.pdbx_description
1 polymer ?
#
loop_
_entity_poly.entity_id
_entity_poly.type
_entity_poly.pdbx_seq_one_letter_code
_entity_poly.pdbx_strand_id
1 'polypeptide(L)'
;MTPYTEEEKRRILLELRYFYTEAELCQKWNLTRYRVKQWKKATNYAYLIGTLREMVIVALRNGASSIAAIIGYVDYLNHAVYTEAEIEPILHGLREEGIAQEQAGVWSYNRAYSKDDTSFIF
;
A
#
# COMPACT_ATOMS: atom_id res chain seq x y z
N MET A 1 -21.41 -4.61 13.61
CA MET A 1 -20.24 -4.49 12.71
C MET A 1 -20.16 -5.75 11.88
N THR A 2 -20.29 -5.63 10.57
CA THR A 2 -19.97 -6.73 9.63
C THR A 2 -18.50 -7.12 9.84
N PRO A 3 -18.17 -8.41 9.94
CA PRO A 3 -16.78 -8.82 10.08
C PRO A 3 -16.00 -8.47 8.79
N TYR A 4 -14.79 -7.91 8.95
CA TYR A 4 -13.85 -7.74 7.85
C TYR A 4 -13.59 -9.07 7.14
N THR A 5 -13.57 -9.04 5.82
CA THR A 5 -13.12 -10.14 4.96
C THR A 5 -11.62 -10.39 5.13
N GLU A 6 -11.12 -11.55 4.70
CA GLU A 6 -9.67 -11.84 4.76
C GLU A 6 -8.85 -10.87 3.89
N GLU A 7 -9.39 -10.47 2.74
CA GLU A 7 -8.74 -9.50 1.86
C GLU A 7 -8.65 -8.11 2.50
N GLU A 8 -9.72 -7.64 3.16
CA GLU A 8 -9.68 -6.39 3.91
C GLU A 8 -8.68 -6.47 5.07
N LYS A 9 -8.66 -7.58 5.83
CA LYS A 9 -7.66 -7.77 6.90
C LYS A 9 -6.24 -7.69 6.35
N ARG A 10 -5.98 -8.30 5.18
CA ARG A 10 -4.67 -8.25 4.51
C ARG A 10 -4.29 -6.81 4.17
N ARG A 11 -5.21 -6.03 3.58
CA ARG A 11 -4.98 -4.60 3.27
C ARG A 11 -4.74 -3.76 4.53
N ILE A 12 -5.53 -3.95 5.60
CA ILE A 12 -5.32 -3.28 6.90
C ILE A 12 -3.92 -3.59 7.45
N LEU A 13 -3.50 -4.85 7.40
CA LEU A 13 -2.16 -5.25 7.86
C LEU A 13 -1.05 -4.70 6.96
N LEU A 14 -1.25 -4.56 5.65
CA LEU A 14 -0.28 -3.86 4.80
C LEU A 14 -0.19 -2.37 5.17
N GLU A 15 -1.31 -1.73 5.49
CA GLU A 15 -1.27 -0.33 5.95
C GLU A 15 -0.48 -0.18 7.27
N LEU A 16 -0.63 -1.14 8.20
CA LEU A 16 0.19 -1.22 9.41
C LEU A 16 1.68 -1.41 9.10
N ARG A 17 2.00 -2.15 8.04
CA ARG A 17 3.38 -2.45 7.69
C ARG A 17 4.11 -1.25 7.13
N TYR A 18 3.42 -0.43 6.34
CA TYR A 18 4.08 0.58 5.51
C TYR A 18 3.74 2.03 5.84
N PHE A 19 2.63 2.31 6.54
CA PHE A 19 2.14 3.69 6.68
C PHE A 19 1.78 4.11 8.11
N TYR A 20 1.32 3.19 8.95
CA TYR A 20 0.80 3.54 10.26
C TYR A 20 1.49 2.75 11.38
N THR A 21 1.55 3.36 12.55
CA THR A 21 1.78 2.64 13.79
C THR A 21 0.55 1.81 14.18
N GLU A 22 0.72 0.83 15.07
CA GLU A 22 -0.40 0.02 15.56
C GLU A 22 -1.50 0.86 16.24
N ALA A 23 -1.12 1.95 16.91
CA ALA A 23 -2.07 2.85 17.55
C ALA A 23 -2.92 3.63 16.53
N GLU A 24 -2.28 4.23 15.54
CA GLU A 24 -2.95 4.96 14.46
C GLU A 24 -3.88 4.04 13.66
N LEU A 25 -3.41 2.82 13.32
CA LEU A 25 -4.21 1.83 12.62
C LEU A 25 -5.45 1.41 13.42
N CYS A 26 -5.29 1.18 14.73
CA CYS A 26 -6.40 0.83 15.61
C CYS A 26 -7.45 1.94 15.68
N GLN A 27 -7.01 3.20 15.73
CA GLN A 27 -7.89 4.36 15.70
C GLN A 27 -8.64 4.45 14.37
N LYS A 28 -7.91 4.40 13.25
CA LYS A 28 -8.47 4.50 11.89
C LYS A 28 -9.56 3.46 11.63
N TRP A 29 -9.28 2.19 11.94
CA TRP A 29 -10.17 1.08 11.63
C TRP A 29 -11.08 0.65 12.79
N ASN A 30 -11.10 1.41 13.89
CA ASN A 30 -11.83 1.08 15.12
C ASN A 30 -11.56 -0.37 15.59
N LEU A 31 -10.28 -0.74 15.66
CA LEU A 31 -9.81 -2.06 16.07
C LEU A 31 -9.17 -2.01 17.46
N THR A 32 -9.19 -3.14 18.15
CA THR A 32 -8.39 -3.31 19.37
C THR A 32 -7.03 -3.90 19.02
N ARG A 33 -5.99 -3.57 19.80
CA ARG A 33 -4.64 -4.17 19.67
C ARG A 33 -4.67 -5.70 19.73
N TYR A 34 -5.57 -6.27 20.55
CA TYR A 34 -5.76 -7.72 20.63
C TYR A 34 -6.17 -8.32 19.28
N ARG A 35 -7.11 -7.68 18.57
CA ARG A 35 -7.59 -8.14 17.27
C ARG A 35 -6.50 -8.05 16.20
N VAL A 36 -5.74 -6.95 16.18
CA VAL A 36 -4.58 -6.79 15.30
C VAL A 36 -3.54 -7.88 15.57
N LYS A 37 -3.24 -8.19 16.85
CA LYS A 37 -2.32 -9.27 17.22
C LYS A 37 -2.79 -10.65 16.73
N GLN A 38 -4.09 -10.95 16.85
CA GLN A 38 -4.65 -12.19 16.31
C GLN A 38 -4.47 -12.29 14.80
N TRP A 39 -4.76 -11.21 14.07
CA TRP A 39 -4.58 -11.19 12.61
C TRP A 39 -3.12 -11.34 12.23
N LYS A 40 -2.19 -10.60 12.84
CA LYS A 40 -0.75 -10.72 12.58
C LYS A 40 -0.24 -12.16 12.73
N LYS A 41 -0.74 -12.88 13.73
CA LYS A 41 -0.40 -14.30 13.94
C LYS A 41 -0.98 -15.19 12.83
N ALA A 42 -2.24 -14.99 12.45
CA ALA A 42 -2.92 -15.80 11.44
C ALA A 42 -2.30 -15.62 10.03
N THR A 43 -1.86 -14.40 9.68
CA THR A 43 -1.34 -14.07 8.34
C THR A 43 0.18 -14.20 8.21
N ASN A 44 0.88 -14.71 9.24
CA ASN A 44 2.34 -14.74 9.31
C ASN A 44 2.99 -13.40 8.95
N TYR A 45 2.59 -12.35 9.66
CA TYR A 45 2.86 -10.94 9.34
C TYR A 45 4.30 -10.58 9.01
N ALA A 46 5.29 -11.29 9.57
CA ALA A 46 6.71 -11.08 9.26
C ALA A 46 7.00 -11.17 7.75
N TYR A 47 6.32 -12.10 7.07
CA TYR A 47 6.46 -12.38 5.64
C TYR A 47 5.34 -11.78 4.79
N LEU A 48 4.45 -10.98 5.40
CA LEU A 48 3.39 -10.31 4.65
C LEU A 48 4.01 -9.25 3.74
N ILE A 49 3.88 -9.48 2.44
CA ILE A 49 4.17 -8.52 1.38
C ILE A 49 2.95 -8.41 0.47
N GLY A 50 2.74 -7.21 -0.08
CA GLY A 50 1.66 -6.99 -1.04
C GLY A 50 2.04 -7.45 -2.44
N THR A 51 1.08 -7.37 -3.34
CA THR A 51 1.28 -7.55 -4.78
C THR A 51 2.17 -6.44 -5.34
N LEU A 52 2.74 -6.63 -6.53
CA LEU A 52 3.54 -5.61 -7.21
C LEU A 52 2.81 -4.26 -7.30
N ARG A 53 1.53 -4.28 -7.69
CA ARG A 53 0.68 -3.08 -7.76
C ARG A 53 0.60 -2.36 -6.41
N GLU A 54 0.40 -3.09 -5.32
CA GLU A 54 0.36 -2.49 -3.99
C GLU A 54 1.71 -1.91 -3.57
N MET A 55 2.81 -2.56 -3.94
CA MET A 55 4.15 -2.05 -3.65
C MET A 55 4.46 -0.79 -4.44
N VAL A 56 3.95 -0.66 -5.68
CA VAL A 56 4.01 0.61 -6.44
C VAL A 56 3.24 1.71 -5.72
N ILE A 57 2.04 1.42 -5.18
CA ILE A 57 1.29 2.38 -4.35
C ILE A 57 2.09 2.80 -3.11
N VAL A 58 2.74 1.85 -2.43
CA VAL A 58 3.62 2.16 -1.28
C VAL A 58 4.76 3.07 -1.68
N ALA A 59 5.45 2.77 -2.78
CA ALA A 59 6.55 3.58 -3.28
C ALA A 59 6.09 5.03 -3.57
N LEU A 60 5.00 5.20 -4.31
CA LEU A 60 4.43 6.52 -4.62
C LEU A 60 4.04 7.29 -3.36
N ARG A 61 3.40 6.63 -2.39
CA ARG A 61 2.95 7.27 -1.16
C ARG A 61 4.10 7.66 -0.23
N ASN A 62 5.23 6.94 -0.32
CA ASN A 62 6.48 7.28 0.36
C ASN A 62 7.39 8.22 -0.45
N GLY A 63 6.91 8.75 -1.58
CA GLY A 63 7.55 9.84 -2.31
C GLY A 63 8.50 9.42 -3.44
N ALA A 64 8.53 8.14 -3.82
CA ALA A 64 9.22 7.72 -5.04
C ALA A 64 8.48 8.30 -6.25
N SER A 65 9.17 9.16 -7.01
CA SER A 65 8.52 10.02 -8.00
C SER A 65 8.99 9.81 -9.44
N SER A 66 10.00 8.96 -9.66
CA SER A 66 10.45 8.52 -10.98
C SER A 66 10.35 7.00 -11.07
N ILE A 67 10.23 6.46 -12.29
CA ILE A 67 10.13 5.00 -12.51
C ILE A 67 11.35 4.29 -11.88
N ALA A 68 12.56 4.80 -12.08
CA ALA A 68 13.77 4.24 -11.46
C ALA A 68 13.73 4.24 -9.92
N ALA A 69 13.23 5.32 -9.30
CA ALA A 69 13.08 5.38 -7.85
C ALA A 69 12.01 4.40 -7.34
N ILE A 70 10.91 4.22 -8.09
CA ILE A 70 9.85 3.27 -7.78
C ILE A 70 10.39 1.84 -7.86
N ILE A 71 11.10 1.49 -8.93
CA ILE A 71 11.77 0.19 -9.08
C ILE A 71 12.71 -0.08 -7.91
N GLY A 72 13.65 0.84 -7.63
CA GLY A 72 14.60 0.65 -6.53
C GLY A 72 13.93 0.46 -5.17
N TYR A 73 12.79 1.12 -4.94
CA TYR A 73 12.00 0.94 -3.72
C TYR A 73 11.31 -0.42 -3.66
N VAL A 74 10.66 -0.85 -4.75
CA VAL A 74 9.94 -2.12 -4.82
C VAL A 74 10.91 -3.31 -4.78
N ASP A 75 12.03 -3.24 -5.49
CA ASP A 75 13.09 -4.25 -5.49
C ASP A 75 13.64 -4.47 -4.08
N TYR A 76 13.88 -3.39 -3.35
CA TYR A 76 14.31 -3.46 -1.95
C TYR A 76 13.28 -4.16 -1.06
N LEU A 77 11.99 -3.83 -1.21
CA LEU A 77 10.92 -4.42 -0.39
C LEU A 77 10.64 -5.88 -0.72
N ASN A 78 10.68 -6.25 -2.00
CA ASN A 78 10.29 -7.58 -2.47
C ASN A 78 11.47 -8.53 -2.73
N HIS A 79 12.71 -8.05 -2.56
CA HIS A 79 13.91 -8.80 -2.91
C HIS A 79 13.86 -9.37 -4.33
N ALA A 80 13.31 -8.59 -5.26
CA ALA A 80 13.12 -8.93 -6.67
C ALA A 80 13.80 -7.88 -7.55
N VAL A 81 13.87 -8.12 -8.86
CA VAL A 81 14.40 -7.15 -9.84
C VAL A 81 13.30 -6.88 -10.86
N TYR A 82 12.72 -5.69 -10.79
CA TYR A 82 11.67 -5.24 -11.70
C TYR A 82 12.20 -4.36 -12.81
N THR A 83 11.51 -4.38 -13.94
CA THR A 83 11.82 -3.57 -15.12
C THR A 83 10.82 -2.42 -15.28
N GLU A 84 11.21 -1.39 -16.03
CA GLU A 84 10.31 -0.28 -16.37
C GLU A 84 9.04 -0.76 -17.08
N ALA A 85 9.18 -1.75 -17.98
CA ALA A 85 8.08 -2.35 -18.71
C ALA A 85 7.03 -3.05 -17.83
N GLU A 86 7.41 -3.47 -16.61
CA GLU A 86 6.47 -4.04 -15.63
C GLU A 86 5.77 -2.96 -14.79
N ILE A 87 6.47 -1.86 -14.50
CA ILE A 87 5.97 -0.77 -13.64
C ILE A 87 5.08 0.21 -14.40
N GLU A 88 5.42 0.53 -15.64
CA GLU A 88 4.74 1.54 -16.44
C GLU A 88 3.24 1.23 -16.68
N PRO A 89 2.83 -0.01 -17.05
CA PRO A 89 1.41 -0.34 -17.16
C PRO A 89 0.65 -0.19 -15.84
N ILE A 90 1.32 -0.49 -14.71
CA ILE A 90 0.73 -0.34 -13.38
C ILE A 90 0.50 1.14 -13.07
N LEU A 91 1.48 1.99 -13.32
CA LEU A 91 1.36 3.44 -13.08
C LEU A 91 0.24 4.05 -13.92
N HIS A 92 0.11 3.64 -15.18
CA HIS A 92 -1.00 4.08 -16.03
C HIS A 92 -2.35 3.61 -15.50
N GLY A 93 -2.49 2.33 -15.10
CA GLY A 93 -3.71 1.82 -14.47
C GLY A 93 -4.07 2.60 -13.19
N LEU A 94 -3.09 2.84 -12.32
CA LEU A 94 -3.29 3.64 -11.10
C LEU A 94 -3.72 5.07 -11.39
N ARG A 95 -3.26 5.66 -12.49
CA ARG A 95 -3.67 7.00 -12.95
C ARG A 95 -5.11 7.00 -13.43
N GLU A 96 -5.51 6.01 -14.22
CA GLU A 96 -6.88 5.84 -14.70
C GLU A 96 -7.87 5.63 -13.55
N GLU A 97 -7.46 4.91 -12.52
CA GLU A 97 -8.23 4.71 -11.28
C GLU A 97 -8.24 5.94 -10.34
N GLY A 98 -7.45 6.98 -10.66
CA GLY A 98 -7.33 8.19 -9.86
C GLY A 98 -6.50 8.04 -8.57
N ILE A 99 -5.75 6.94 -8.43
CA ILE A 99 -4.86 6.65 -7.28
C ILE A 99 -3.52 7.35 -7.44
N ALA A 100 -3.02 7.47 -8.67
CA ALA A 100 -1.78 8.15 -8.99
C ALA A 100 -2.02 9.38 -9.87
N GLN A 101 -1.08 10.32 -9.83
CA GLN A 101 -1.04 11.48 -10.71
C GLN A 101 0.36 11.61 -11.31
N GLU A 102 0.41 12.07 -12.54
CA GLU A 102 1.64 12.33 -13.27
C GLU A 102 1.65 13.78 -13.73
N GLN A 103 2.73 14.50 -13.42
CA GLN A 103 2.93 15.86 -13.90
C GLN A 103 4.39 16.04 -14.36
N ALA A 104 4.58 16.37 -15.63
CA ALA A 104 5.91 16.59 -16.21
C ALA A 104 6.91 15.44 -15.96
N GLY A 105 6.45 14.18 -16.07
CA GLY A 105 7.26 12.98 -15.83
C GLY A 105 7.49 12.64 -14.35
N VAL A 106 6.86 13.38 -13.43
CA VAL A 106 6.91 13.12 -11.99
C VAL A 106 5.63 12.42 -11.57
N TRP A 107 5.78 11.22 -11.02
CA TRP A 107 4.69 10.42 -10.47
C TRP A 107 4.47 10.74 -8.99
N SER A 108 3.22 10.74 -8.56
CA SER A 108 2.87 10.94 -7.16
C SER A 108 1.57 10.22 -6.78
N TYR A 109 1.42 9.88 -5.50
CA TYR A 109 0.17 9.35 -4.97
C TYR A 109 -0.88 10.47 -4.85
N ASN A 110 -2.07 10.25 -5.41
CA ASN A 110 -3.20 11.16 -5.26
C ASN A 110 -3.79 11.05 -3.85
N ARG A 111 -3.43 11.98 -2.96
CA ARG A 111 -3.96 12.00 -1.58
C ARG A 111 -5.47 12.15 -1.50
N ALA A 112 -6.12 12.66 -2.55
CA ALA A 112 -7.57 12.75 -2.60
C ALA A 112 -8.26 11.40 -2.86
N TYR A 113 -7.51 10.33 -3.18
CA TYR A 113 -8.04 8.97 -3.28
C TYR A 113 -8.38 8.39 -1.91
N SER A 114 -7.47 8.51 -0.93
CA SER A 114 -7.74 8.07 0.44
C SER A 114 -8.33 9.19 1.30
N LYS A 115 -9.54 9.66 0.97
CA LYS A 115 -10.25 10.63 1.80
C LYS A 115 -10.76 9.99 3.10
N ASP A 116 -10.61 10.73 4.19
CA ASP A 116 -11.38 10.60 5.43
C ASP A 116 -11.31 9.26 6.17
N ASP A 117 -10.12 8.71 6.43
CA ASP A 117 -9.82 7.57 7.35
C ASP A 117 -10.68 6.29 7.18
N THR A 118 -11.54 6.24 6.18
CA THR A 118 -12.59 5.22 5.98
C THR A 118 -12.31 4.37 4.75
N SER A 119 -11.33 4.77 3.92
CA SER A 119 -10.93 4.03 2.74
C SER A 119 -9.52 3.43 2.87
N PHE A 120 -9.32 2.35 2.11
CA PHE A 120 -8.01 1.75 1.94
C PHE A 120 -7.08 2.67 1.15
N ILE A 121 -5.79 2.54 1.41
CA ILE A 121 -4.74 3.17 0.61
C ILE A 121 -4.58 2.46 -0.76
N PHE A 122 -4.91 1.16 -0.83
CA PHE A 122 -4.64 0.21 -1.92
C PHE A 122 -5.77 0.00 -2.92
#